data_AF-A0A1S3QRJ9-F1
#
_entry.id   AF-A0A1S3QRJ9-F1
#
_cell.length_a   1.000
_cell.length_b   1.000
_cell.length_c   1.000
_cell.angle_alpha   90.00
_cell.angle_beta   90.00
_cell.angle_gamma   90.00
#
_symmetry.space_group_name_H-M   'P 1'
#
loop_
_entity.id
_entity.type
_entity.pdbx_description
1 polymer ?
#
loop_
_entity_poly.entity_id
_entity_poly.type
_entity_poly.pdbx_seq_one_letter_code
_entity_poly.pdbx_strand_id
1 'polypeptide(L)'
;MSNGKDAPAAANSSQMTLQVCLEECMEALDLFLNNHFSESLDKLRPRAKESMYHALIYATVLEMQAMMTFQQDDIVNAGNTMKSAQEVCQRFRRKSPSNISKSPGEHLTEEQLQALHADACYAECLLQRAALTFLQDENMVSFIKGGIKVRNSYLIYK
;
A
#
# COMPACT_ATOMS: atom_id res chain seq x y z
N MET A 1 25.84 47.59 18.55
CA MET A 1 24.88 46.69 19.23
C MET A 1 23.98 46.11 18.15
N SER A 2 24.30 44.90 17.66
CA SER A 2 23.54 44.21 16.61
C SER A 2 23.16 42.85 17.14
N ASN A 3 21.86 42.65 17.38
CA ASN A 3 21.29 41.36 17.74
C ASN A 3 19.92 41.26 17.06
N GLY A 4 19.93 40.91 15.78
CA GLY A 4 18.78 40.39 15.05
C GLY A 4 19.14 38.98 14.61
N LYS A 5 18.88 38.00 15.47
CA LYS A 5 19.12 36.59 15.19
C LYS A 5 17.80 36.00 14.72
N ASP A 6 17.48 36.23 13.46
CA ASP A 6 16.41 35.51 12.76
C ASP A 6 16.86 34.06 12.59
N ALA A 7 16.44 33.21 13.52
CA ALA A 7 16.55 31.76 13.38
C ALA A 7 15.51 31.30 12.36
N PRO A 8 15.87 30.43 11.41
CA PRO A 8 14.99 30.05 10.33
C PRO A 8 13.83 29.23 10.89
N ALA A 9 12.62 29.59 10.47
CA ALA A 9 11.41 28.81 10.66
C ALA A 9 11.70 27.35 10.28
N ALA A 10 11.81 26.49 11.29
CA ALA A 10 11.92 25.06 11.11
C ALA A 10 10.74 24.63 10.25
N ALA A 11 11.05 24.04 9.11
CA ALA A 11 10.09 23.54 8.14
C ALA A 11 9.15 22.55 8.83
N ASN A 12 7.97 23.03 9.25
CA ASN A 12 6.78 22.23 9.49
C ASN A 12 6.29 21.68 8.15
N SER A 13 7.07 20.79 7.53
CA SER A 13 6.52 19.83 6.59
C SER A 13 5.71 18.88 7.45
N SER A 14 4.39 19.03 7.42
CA SER A 14 3.40 18.24 8.15
C SER A 14 3.65 16.74 7.96
N GLN A 15 4.44 16.16 8.86
CA GLN A 15 4.75 14.73 8.89
C GLN A 15 3.49 14.01 9.36
N MET A 16 2.61 13.71 8.41
CA MET A 16 1.35 13.05 8.69
C MET A 16 1.59 11.66 9.24
N THR A 17 0.92 11.32 10.35
CA THR A 17 1.12 10.04 11.01
C THR A 17 0.44 8.91 10.22
N LEU A 18 0.95 7.69 10.36
CA LEU A 18 0.37 6.48 9.77
C LEU A 18 -1.10 6.31 10.16
N GLN A 19 -1.45 6.71 11.38
CA GLN A 19 -2.80 6.63 11.91
C GLN A 19 -3.79 7.46 11.09
N VAL A 20 -3.47 8.72 10.77
CA VAL A 20 -4.38 9.54 9.97
C VAL A 20 -4.51 8.99 8.55
N CYS A 21 -3.42 8.47 7.97
CA CYS A 21 -3.51 7.82 6.67
C CYS A 21 -4.45 6.61 6.68
N LEU A 22 -4.45 5.84 7.78
CA LEU A 22 -5.31 4.69 7.95
C LEU A 22 -6.78 5.11 8.10
N GLU A 23 -7.06 6.13 8.92
CA GLU A 23 -8.40 6.70 9.10
C GLU A 23 -8.98 7.23 7.79
N GLU A 24 -8.20 8.01 7.01
CA GLU A 24 -8.60 8.48 5.69
C GLU A 24 -8.95 7.32 4.74
N CYS A 25 -8.18 6.22 4.80
CA CYS A 25 -8.43 5.02 4.00
C CYS A 25 -9.67 4.24 4.47
N MET A 26 -9.94 4.20 5.78
CA MET A 26 -11.15 3.57 6.32
C MET A 26 -12.41 4.31 5.88
N GLU A 27 -12.40 5.63 5.88
CA GLU A 27 -13.48 6.44 5.33
C GLU A 27 -13.67 6.19 3.82
N ALA A 28 -12.56 6.08 3.06
CA ALA A 28 -12.65 5.77 1.64
C ALA A 28 -13.21 4.35 1.39
N LEU A 29 -12.86 3.38 2.23
CA LEU A 29 -13.44 2.03 2.17
C LEU A 29 -14.94 2.05 2.51
N ASP A 30 -15.36 2.85 3.48
CA ASP A 30 -16.78 3.01 3.80
C ASP A 30 -17.56 3.59 2.61
N LEU A 31 -17.02 4.62 1.95
CA LEU A 31 -17.58 5.14 0.69
C LEU A 31 -17.70 4.03 -0.36
N PHE A 32 -16.64 3.26 -0.58
CA PHE A 32 -16.64 2.14 -1.53
C PHE A 32 -17.72 1.10 -1.20
N LEU A 33 -17.80 0.64 0.05
CA LEU A 33 -18.75 -0.37 0.50
C LEU A 33 -20.20 0.12 0.48
N ASN A 34 -20.41 1.43 0.58
CA ASN A 34 -21.72 2.07 0.41
C ASN A 34 -22.03 2.46 -1.05
N ASN A 35 -21.33 1.87 -2.03
CA ASN A 35 -21.50 2.12 -3.48
C ASN A 35 -21.11 3.52 -3.97
N HIS A 36 -20.46 4.34 -3.14
CA HIS A 36 -19.88 5.64 -3.53
C HIS A 36 -18.48 5.44 -4.13
N PHE A 37 -18.40 4.67 -5.21
CA PHE A 37 -17.14 4.17 -5.79
C PHE A 37 -16.22 5.31 -6.28
N SER A 38 -16.78 6.26 -7.03
CA SER A 38 -16.01 7.40 -7.56
C SER A 38 -15.47 8.30 -6.44
N GLU A 39 -16.28 8.55 -5.40
CA GLU A 39 -15.89 9.37 -4.25
C GLU A 39 -14.77 8.69 -3.45
N SER A 40 -14.85 7.36 -3.27
CA SER A 40 -13.77 6.57 -2.67
C SER A 40 -12.44 6.74 -3.44
N LEU A 41 -12.47 6.54 -4.77
CA LEU A 41 -11.28 6.69 -5.60
C LEU A 41 -10.73 8.11 -5.60
N ASP A 42 -11.59 9.13 -5.66
CA ASP A 42 -11.18 10.53 -5.66
C ASP A 42 -10.56 10.94 -4.32
N LYS A 43 -11.04 10.38 -3.20
CA LYS A 43 -10.44 10.57 -1.87
C LYS A 43 -9.05 9.93 -1.76
N LEU A 44 -8.86 8.76 -2.37
CA LEU A 44 -7.61 7.99 -2.26
C LEU A 44 -6.51 8.47 -3.23
N ARG A 45 -6.88 8.85 -4.46
CA ARG A 45 -5.96 9.16 -5.57
C ARG A 45 -4.87 10.18 -5.24
N PRO A 46 -5.13 11.29 -4.53
CA PRO A 46 -4.13 12.33 -4.28
C PRO A 46 -2.88 11.82 -3.54
N ARG A 47 -3.05 10.80 -2.68
CA ARG A 47 -1.99 10.29 -1.79
C ARG A 47 -1.48 8.90 -2.18
N ALA A 48 -1.99 8.32 -3.27
CA ALA A 48 -1.64 6.96 -3.70
C ALA A 48 -0.15 6.76 -4.03
N LYS A 49 0.64 7.83 -4.20
CA LYS A 49 2.10 7.75 -4.42
C LYS A 49 2.94 8.01 -3.17
N GLU A 50 2.31 8.49 -2.10
CA GLU A 50 2.99 9.01 -0.91
C GLU A 50 2.71 8.18 0.34
N SER A 51 1.55 7.53 0.42
CA SER A 51 1.14 6.72 1.58
C SER A 51 0.91 5.27 1.15
N MET A 52 1.50 4.32 1.90
CA MET A 52 1.36 2.88 1.62
C MET A 52 -0.09 2.41 1.68
N TYR A 53 -0.89 2.96 2.61
CA TYR A 53 -2.30 2.61 2.75
C TYR A 53 -3.13 3.15 1.59
N HIS A 54 -2.97 4.42 1.24
CA HIS A 54 -3.68 5.01 0.11
C HIS A 54 -3.34 4.29 -1.19
N ALA A 55 -2.07 3.94 -1.39
CA ALA A 55 -1.62 3.19 -2.55
C ALA A 55 -2.30 1.82 -2.63
N LEU A 56 -2.29 1.06 -1.53
CA LEU A 56 -2.90 -0.26 -1.44
C LEU A 56 -4.41 -0.18 -1.67
N ILE A 57 -5.13 0.64 -0.88
CA ILE A 57 -6.59 0.70 -0.94
C ILE A 57 -7.08 1.23 -2.30
N TYR A 58 -6.41 2.25 -2.87
CA TYR A 58 -6.73 2.71 -4.22
C TYR A 58 -6.61 1.59 -5.25
N ALA A 59 -5.53 0.81 -5.18
CA ALA A 59 -5.30 -0.31 -6.07
C ALA A 59 -6.32 -1.45 -5.84
N THR A 60 -6.67 -1.75 -4.59
CA THR A 60 -7.67 -2.77 -4.22
C THR A 60 -9.05 -2.41 -4.75
N VAL A 61 -9.46 -1.14 -4.66
CA VAL A 61 -10.76 -0.69 -5.18
C VAL A 61 -10.81 -0.86 -6.70
N LEU A 62 -9.74 -0.49 -7.42
CA LEU A 62 -9.64 -0.72 -8.87
C LEU A 62 -9.59 -2.21 -9.25
N GLU A 63 -8.98 -3.05 -8.41
CA GLU A 63 -9.00 -4.50 -8.61
C GLU A 63 -10.40 -5.07 -8.44
N MET A 64 -11.17 -4.64 -7.44
CA MET A 64 -12.57 -5.03 -7.31
C MET A 64 -13.39 -4.61 -8.52
N GLN A 65 -13.16 -3.41 -9.07
CA GLN A 65 -13.75 -3.02 -10.36
C GLN A 65 -13.37 -4.01 -11.47
N ALA A 66 -12.09 -4.31 -11.64
CA ALA A 66 -11.64 -5.26 -12.66
C ALA A 66 -12.26 -6.66 -12.50
N MET A 67 -12.41 -7.15 -11.26
CA MET A 67 -13.05 -8.43 -10.96
C MET A 67 -14.56 -8.41 -11.20
N MET A 68 -15.22 -7.26 -11.08
CA MET A 68 -16.67 -7.13 -11.30
C MET A 68 -17.01 -6.93 -12.77
N THR A 69 -16.20 -6.14 -13.49
CA THR A 69 -16.46 -5.78 -14.89
C THR A 69 -15.89 -6.80 -15.88
N PHE A 70 -14.86 -7.56 -15.46
CA PHE A 70 -14.09 -8.48 -16.29
C PHE A 70 -13.56 -7.83 -17.60
N GLN A 71 -13.44 -6.50 -17.63
CA GLN A 71 -12.91 -5.80 -18.80
C GLN A 71 -11.39 -5.88 -18.80
N GLN A 72 -10.81 -6.22 -19.94
CA GLN A 72 -9.36 -6.38 -20.06
C GLN A 72 -8.61 -5.10 -19.69
N ASP A 73 -9.13 -3.93 -20.08
CA ASP A 73 -8.53 -2.63 -19.77
C ASP A 73 -8.52 -2.37 -18.25
N ASP A 74 -9.61 -2.71 -17.56
CA ASP A 74 -9.71 -2.60 -16.10
C ASP A 74 -8.70 -3.56 -15.41
N ILE A 75 -8.61 -4.80 -15.88
CA ILE A 75 -7.68 -5.81 -15.36
C ILE A 75 -6.22 -5.36 -15.52
N VAL A 76 -5.86 -4.82 -16.68
CA VAL A 76 -4.51 -4.30 -16.94
C VAL A 76 -4.22 -3.07 -16.08
N ASN A 77 -5.18 -2.14 -15.98
CA ASN A 77 -5.05 -0.95 -15.15
C ASN A 77 -4.88 -1.29 -13.66
N ALA A 78 -5.71 -2.20 -13.13
CA ALA A 78 -5.61 -2.68 -11.75
C ALA A 78 -4.25 -3.34 -11.49
N GLY A 79 -3.78 -4.20 -12.40
CA GLY A 79 -2.48 -4.86 -12.30
C GLY A 79 -1.29 -3.89 -12.27
N ASN A 80 -1.33 -2.84 -13.09
CA ASN A 80 -0.32 -1.79 -13.13
C ASN A 80 -0.36 -0.89 -11.87
N THR A 81 -1.56 -0.55 -11.42
CA THR A 81 -1.75 0.25 -10.21
C THR A 81 -1.27 -0.52 -8.98
N MET A 82 -1.59 -1.81 -8.88
CA MET A 82 -1.13 -2.66 -7.79
C MET A 82 0.39 -2.83 -7.79
N LYS A 83 1.02 -2.95 -8.97
CA LYS A 83 2.49 -2.92 -9.08
C LYS A 83 3.07 -1.60 -8.55
N SER A 84 2.45 -0.47 -8.87
CA SER A 84 2.87 0.84 -8.35
C SER A 84 2.71 0.92 -6.83
N ALA A 85 1.64 0.36 -6.27
CA ALA A 85 1.44 0.28 -4.81
C ALA A 85 2.53 -0.55 -4.12
N GLN A 86 2.97 -1.66 -4.73
CA GLN A 86 4.11 -2.44 -4.23
C GLN A 86 5.39 -1.62 -4.16
N GLU A 87 5.67 -0.82 -5.19
CA GLU A 87 6.85 0.04 -5.24
C GLU A 87 6.81 1.11 -4.14
N VAL A 88 5.62 1.66 -3.84
CA VAL A 88 5.42 2.56 -2.70
C VAL A 88 5.75 1.83 -1.40
N CYS A 89 5.13 0.68 -1.13
CA CYS A 89 5.38 -0.10 0.09
C CYS A 89 6.87 -0.46 0.25
N GLN A 90 7.56 -0.83 -0.84
CA GLN A 90 8.97 -1.18 -0.82
C GLN A 90 9.89 -0.02 -0.40
N ARG A 91 9.52 1.24 -0.70
CA ARG A 91 10.27 2.43 -0.25
C ARG A 91 10.23 2.58 1.27
N PHE A 92 9.14 2.18 1.90
CA PHE A 92 9.00 2.18 3.36
C PHE A 92 9.71 0.98 4.00
N ARG A 93 9.74 -0.19 3.33
CA ARG A 93 10.50 -1.37 3.78
C ARG A 93 12.01 -1.15 3.84
N ARG A 94 12.60 -0.52 2.81
CA ARG A 94 14.07 -0.32 2.72
C ARG A 94 14.66 0.57 3.81
N LYS A 95 13.82 1.31 4.53
CA LYS A 95 14.23 2.17 5.65
C LYS A 95 14.43 1.39 6.96
N SER A 96 14.09 0.09 7.00
CA SER A 96 14.25 -0.74 8.19
C SER A 96 15.57 -1.51 8.19
N PRO A 97 16.30 -1.59 9.32
CA PRO A 97 17.35 -2.59 9.48
C PRO A 97 16.71 -3.98 9.43
N SER A 98 17.31 -4.87 8.64
CA SER A 98 16.77 -6.17 8.20
C SER A 98 16.67 -7.25 9.28
N ASN A 99 16.85 -6.90 10.56
CA ASN A 99 16.89 -7.86 11.67
C ASN A 99 16.00 -7.34 12.81
N ILE A 100 14.69 -7.60 12.74
CA ILE A 100 13.82 -7.45 13.92
C ILE A 100 14.08 -8.67 14.82
N SER A 101 15.22 -8.67 15.52
CA SER A 101 15.46 -9.59 16.62
C SER A 101 14.56 -9.16 17.78
N LYS A 102 13.35 -9.70 17.86
CA LYS A 102 12.39 -9.44 18.93
C LYS A 102 12.93 -10.03 20.23
N SER A 103 13.37 -9.18 21.15
CA SER A 103 13.45 -9.59 22.55
C SER A 103 12.02 -9.59 23.13
N PRO A 104 11.59 -10.62 23.87
CA PRO A 104 10.24 -10.64 24.44
C PRO A 104 10.07 -9.47 25.43
N GLY A 105 9.19 -8.52 25.12
CA GLY A 105 8.84 -7.39 26.00
C GLY A 105 9.36 -6.02 25.56
N GLU A 106 10.09 -5.91 24.44
CA GLU A 106 10.56 -4.63 23.92
C GLU A 106 9.52 -3.98 23.00
N HIS A 107 9.19 -2.71 23.26
CA HIS A 107 8.30 -1.94 22.40
C HIS A 107 8.98 -1.66 21.05
N LEU A 108 8.25 -1.87 19.95
CA LEU A 108 8.75 -1.54 18.62
C LEU A 108 8.98 -0.03 18.50
N THR A 109 10.07 0.37 17.86
CA THR A 109 10.26 1.76 17.46
C THR A 109 9.24 2.14 16.39
N GLU A 110 8.95 3.44 16.24
CA GLU A 110 8.04 3.92 15.19
C GLU A 110 8.50 3.49 13.79
N GLU A 111 9.81 3.46 13.55
CA GLU A 111 10.41 3.00 12.30
C GLU A 111 10.17 1.50 12.05
N GLN A 112 10.30 0.66 13.08
CA GLN A 112 10.02 -0.77 13.01
C GLN A 112 8.53 -1.04 12.80
N LEU A 113 7.67 -0.29 13.47
CA LEU A 113 6.22 -0.39 13.30
C LEU A 113 5.84 -0.01 11.85
N GLN A 114 6.36 1.10 11.34
CA GLN A 114 6.13 1.53 9.96
C GLN A 114 6.61 0.48 8.95
N ALA A 115 7.77 -0.13 9.18
CA ALA A 115 8.29 -1.20 8.34
C ALA A 115 7.38 -2.43 8.33
N LEU A 116 6.85 -2.81 9.50
CA LEU A 116 5.90 -3.91 9.63
C LEU A 116 4.61 -3.65 8.84
N HIS A 117 4.05 -2.44 8.92
CA HIS A 117 2.90 -2.05 8.11
C HIS A 117 3.22 -2.08 6.61
N ALA A 118 4.43 -1.66 6.21
CA ALA A 118 4.87 -1.70 4.83
C ALA A 118 5.07 -3.14 4.32
N ASP A 119 5.58 -4.05 5.16
CA ASP A 119 5.66 -5.49 4.89
C ASP A 119 4.27 -6.08 4.67
N ALA A 120 3.32 -5.78 5.56
CA ALA A 120 1.94 -6.24 5.44
C ALA A 120 1.27 -5.71 4.16
N CYS A 121 1.37 -4.41 3.87
CA CYS A 121 0.79 -3.84 2.65
C CYS A 121 1.42 -4.42 1.38
N TYR A 122 2.74 -4.68 1.40
CA TYR A 122 3.44 -5.28 0.28
C TYR A 122 3.01 -6.74 0.04
N ALA A 123 2.82 -7.51 1.12
CA ALA A 123 2.28 -8.87 1.07
C ALA A 123 0.86 -8.87 0.48
N GLU A 124 0.00 -7.96 0.92
CA GLU A 124 -1.37 -7.86 0.40
C GLU A 124 -1.39 -7.56 -1.10
N CYS A 125 -0.57 -6.60 -1.54
CA CYS A 125 -0.41 -6.32 -2.97
C CYS A 125 0.05 -7.56 -3.75
N LEU A 126 0.86 -8.46 -3.16
CA LEU A 126 1.27 -9.69 -3.83
C LEU A 126 0.10 -10.66 -4.01
N LEU A 127 -0.74 -10.83 -2.98
CA LEU A 127 -1.92 -11.70 -3.04
C LEU A 127 -2.91 -11.22 -4.10
N GLN A 128 -3.23 -9.94 -4.04
CA GLN A 128 -4.09 -9.26 -5.00
C GLN A 128 -3.58 -9.38 -6.43
N ARG A 129 -2.29 -9.10 -6.67
CA ARG A 129 -1.71 -9.36 -8.00
C ARG A 129 -1.76 -10.82 -8.41
N ALA A 130 -1.65 -11.77 -7.47
CA ALA A 130 -1.79 -13.18 -7.78
C ALA A 130 -3.21 -13.50 -8.25
N ALA A 131 -4.23 -12.96 -7.57
CA ALA A 131 -5.63 -13.08 -7.94
C ALA A 131 -5.88 -12.55 -9.37
N LEU A 132 -5.44 -11.32 -9.66
CA LEU A 132 -5.53 -10.74 -11.01
C LEU A 132 -4.80 -11.57 -12.08
N THR A 133 -3.74 -12.29 -11.73
CA THR A 133 -2.99 -13.11 -12.70
C THR A 133 -3.87 -14.24 -13.25
N PHE A 134 -4.81 -14.77 -12.45
CA PHE A 134 -5.76 -15.79 -12.91
C PHE A 134 -6.84 -15.23 -13.86
N LEU A 135 -7.02 -13.91 -13.90
CA LEU A 135 -7.98 -13.23 -14.77
C LEU A 135 -7.35 -12.71 -16.06
N GLN A 136 -6.02 -12.61 -16.12
CA GLN A 136 -5.31 -12.04 -17.28
C GLN A 136 -5.17 -13.02 -18.44
N ASP A 137 -4.84 -14.29 -18.17
CA ASP A 137 -4.62 -15.32 -19.19
C ASP A 137 -4.58 -16.74 -18.59
N GLU A 138 -5.24 -17.69 -19.24
CA GLU A 138 -5.36 -19.10 -18.78
C GLU A 138 -4.11 -19.95 -19.05
N ASN A 139 -2.93 -19.34 -19.20
CA ASN A 139 -1.72 -20.09 -19.51
C ASN A 139 -0.97 -20.56 -18.25
N MET A 140 -0.26 -21.69 -18.39
CA MET A 140 0.49 -22.31 -17.28
C MET A 140 1.56 -21.39 -16.69
N VAL A 141 2.13 -20.48 -17.50
CA VAL A 141 3.16 -19.53 -17.04
C VAL A 141 2.56 -18.52 -16.06
N SER A 142 1.36 -18.02 -16.33
CA SER A 142 0.63 -17.11 -15.47
C SER A 142 0.15 -17.79 -14.18
N PHE A 143 -0.29 -19.04 -14.26
CA PHE A 143 -0.57 -19.85 -13.08
C PHE A 143 0.65 -19.98 -12.15
N ILE A 144 1.84 -20.31 -12.71
CA ILE A 144 3.09 -20.41 -11.95
C ILE A 144 3.46 -19.05 -11.33
N LYS A 145 3.36 -17.96 -12.10
CA LYS A 145 3.63 -16.60 -11.60
C LYS A 145 2.70 -16.23 -10.44
N GLY A 146 1.42 -16.58 -10.53
CA GLY A 146 0.43 -16.43 -9.46
C GLY A 146 0.86 -17.19 -8.20
N GLY A 147 1.17 -18.48 -8.33
CA GLY A 147 1.62 -19.32 -7.21
C GLY A 147 2.88 -18.78 -6.50
N ILE A 148 3.86 -18.27 -7.25
CA ILE A 148 5.06 -17.64 -6.67
C ILE A 148 4.70 -16.38 -5.85
N LYS A 149 3.76 -15.56 -6.32
CA LYS A 149 3.31 -14.37 -5.58
C LYS A 149 2.63 -14.74 -4.27
N VAL A 150 1.74 -15.73 -4.29
CA VAL A 150 1.09 -16.27 -3.09
C VAL A 150 2.13 -16.76 -2.08
N ARG A 151 3.09 -17.57 -2.53
CA ARG A 151 4.18 -18.06 -1.68
C ARG A 151 4.98 -16.91 -1.06
N ASN A 152 5.33 -15.91 -1.85
CA ASN A 152 6.11 -14.78 -1.37
C ASN A 152 5.33 -13.94 -0.35
N SER A 153 4.02 -13.75 -0.55
CA SER A 153 3.17 -13.10 0.45
C SER A 153 3.16 -13.89 1.76
N TYR A 154 2.96 -15.21 1.69
CA TYR A 154 2.93 -16.07 2.87
C TYR A 154 4.23 -15.98 3.69
N LEU A 155 5.39 -15.94 3.01
CA LEU A 155 6.69 -15.82 3.67
C LEU A 155 6.91 -14.47 4.37
N ILE A 156 6.17 -13.42 3.99
CA ILE A 156 6.25 -12.11 4.65
C ILE A 156 5.35 -12.08 5.89
N TYR A 157 4.19 -12.75 5.84
CA TYR A 157 3.28 -12.83 6.98
C TYR A 157 3.78 -13.73 8.12
N LYS A 158 4.64 -14.70 7.80
CA LYS A 158 5.21 -15.65 8.76
C LYS A 158 6.33 -15.01 9.59
#